data_AF-A0A495YMM7-F1
#
_entry.id   AF-A0A495YMM7-F1
#
_cell.length_a   1.000
_cell.length_b   1.000
_cell.length_c   1.000
_cell.angle_alpha   90.00
_cell.angle_beta   90.00
_cell.angle_gamma   90.00
#
_symmetry.space_group_name_H-M   'P 1'
#
loop_
_entity.id
_entity.type
_entity.pdbx_description
1 polymer ?
#
loop_
_entity_poly.entity_id
_entity_poly.type
_entity_poly.pdbx_seq_one_letter_code
_entity_poly.pdbx_strand_id
1 'polypeptide(L)'
;MKGKFISGTDVNNMCELTRDESNQIEELLKQWYAWQADYTPGLGHGRIDPSCRGFEERSRDLSADERAEEADRKAARRRAEQVDMCVDGLQWQERAAIQRHMKARRVGAMNRACDAMVWSCPRGFDQADAHALYQRAKRSLLPMLKRRGLIEMGAQAA
;
A
#
# COMPACT_ATOMS: atom_id res chain seq x y z
N MET A 1 11.57 42.27 -35.54
CA MET A 1 10.71 42.02 -34.37
C MET A 1 9.61 41.02 -34.74
N LYS A 2 9.77 39.74 -34.41
CA LYS A 2 8.66 38.78 -34.34
C LYS A 2 8.97 37.82 -33.19
N GLY A 3 8.53 38.21 -31.99
CA GLY A 3 8.65 37.40 -30.79
C GLY A 3 7.78 36.16 -30.95
N LYS A 4 8.40 34.99 -30.86
CA LYS A 4 7.71 33.69 -30.89
C LYS A 4 7.12 33.46 -29.50
N PHE A 5 5.82 33.70 -29.38
CA PHE A 5 5.03 33.33 -28.22
C PHE A 5 5.09 31.81 -28.08
N ILE A 6 5.81 31.35 -27.06
CA ILE A 6 5.73 29.98 -26.56
C ILE A 6 4.39 29.90 -25.81
N SER A 7 3.38 29.35 -26.45
CA SER A 7 2.10 29.05 -25.81
C SER A 7 2.35 28.04 -24.70
N GLY A 8 2.22 28.52 -23.45
CA GLY A 8 2.23 27.70 -22.25
C GLY A 8 0.95 26.88 -22.15
N THR A 9 0.85 25.85 -22.99
CA THR A 9 -0.22 24.86 -22.96
C THR A 9 0.40 23.47 -22.97
N ASP A 10 0.99 23.08 -21.83
CA ASP A 10 1.29 21.67 -21.50
C ASP A 10 1.49 21.50 -19.97
N VAL A 11 0.68 22.20 -19.17
CA VAL A 11 0.62 21.99 -17.70
C VAL A 11 -0.67 21.32 -17.24
N ASN A 12 -1.57 20.95 -18.16
CA ASN A 12 -2.86 20.33 -17.83
C ASN A 12 -2.99 18.85 -18.19
N ASN A 13 -1.87 18.15 -18.44
CA ASN A 13 -1.86 16.68 -18.37
C ASN A 13 -1.61 16.19 -16.93
N MET A 14 -2.21 16.87 -15.94
CA MET A 14 -2.14 16.49 -14.53
C MET A 14 -3.18 15.39 -14.25
N CYS A 15 -2.84 14.17 -14.65
CA CYS A 15 -3.21 12.93 -13.96
C CYS A 15 -4.70 12.85 -13.52
N GLU A 16 -5.63 12.71 -14.46
CA GLU A 16 -6.84 11.97 -14.11
C GLU A 16 -6.40 10.53 -13.80
N LEU A 17 -6.54 10.15 -12.53
CA LEU A 17 -6.34 8.79 -12.08
C LEU A 17 -7.36 7.92 -12.79
N THR A 18 -6.93 7.06 -13.70
CA THR A 18 -7.86 6.13 -14.35
C THR A 18 -8.42 5.16 -13.32
N ARG A 19 -9.63 4.63 -13.55
CA ARG A 19 -10.28 3.70 -12.62
C ARG A 19 -9.40 2.46 -12.37
N ASP A 20 -8.70 1.99 -13.40
CA ASP A 20 -7.82 0.82 -13.31
C ASP A 20 -6.55 1.13 -12.50
N GLU A 21 -5.90 2.27 -12.72
CA GLU A 21 -4.76 2.71 -11.90
C GLU A 21 -5.17 2.92 -10.44
N SER A 22 -6.37 3.46 -10.19
CA SER A 22 -6.91 3.60 -8.84
C SER A 22 -7.06 2.24 -8.17
N ASN A 23 -7.59 1.25 -8.88
CA ASN A 23 -7.77 -0.10 -8.36
C ASN A 23 -6.43 -0.77 -8.09
N GLN A 24 -5.47 -0.67 -9.00
CA GLN A 24 -4.10 -1.20 -8.80
C GLN A 24 -3.42 -0.59 -7.58
N ILE A 25 -3.51 0.74 -7.40
CA ILE A 25 -3.02 1.42 -6.20
C ILE A 25 -3.70 0.89 -4.95
N GLU A 26 -5.02 0.71 -4.98
CA GLU A 26 -5.74 0.19 -3.83
C GLU A 26 -5.30 -1.23 -3.47
N GLU A 27 -5.07 -2.12 -4.43
CA GLU A 27 -4.57 -3.47 -4.17
C GLU A 27 -3.16 -3.46 -3.57
N LEU A 28 -2.27 -2.59 -4.06
CA LEU A 28 -0.93 -2.42 -3.48
C LEU A 28 -1.00 -1.90 -2.05
N LEU A 29 -1.85 -0.91 -1.78
CA LEU A 29 -2.03 -0.37 -0.44
C LEU A 29 -2.67 -1.38 0.52
N LYS A 30 -3.54 -2.29 0.03
CA LYS A 30 -4.09 -3.39 0.83
C LYS A 30 -3.00 -4.36 1.26
N GLN A 31 -2.16 -4.79 0.32
CA GLN A 31 -1.05 -5.70 0.59
C GLN A 31 -0.05 -5.06 1.57
N TRP A 32 0.31 -3.80 1.36
CA TRP A 32 1.16 -3.04 2.27
C TRP A 32 0.55 -2.90 3.67
N TYR A 33 -0.75 -2.57 3.77
CA TYR A 33 -1.41 -2.42 5.07
C TYR A 33 -1.53 -3.75 5.83
N ALA A 34 -1.75 -4.86 5.13
CA ALA A 34 -1.71 -6.19 5.72
C ALA A 34 -0.30 -6.52 6.24
N TRP A 35 0.73 -6.29 5.42
CA TRP A 35 2.13 -6.48 5.80
C TRP A 35 2.54 -5.63 7.02
N GLN A 36 2.08 -4.38 7.09
CA GLN A 36 2.29 -3.50 8.26
C GLN A 36 1.56 -4.01 9.50
N ALA A 37 0.35 -4.55 9.36
CA ALA A 37 -0.40 -5.12 10.48
C ALA A 37 0.22 -6.43 11.00
N ASP A 38 0.89 -7.18 10.13
CA ASP A 38 1.63 -8.40 10.47
C ASP A 38 2.99 -8.09 11.12
N TYR A 39 3.45 -6.84 11.07
CA TYR A 39 4.68 -6.43 11.74
C TYR A 39 4.54 -6.61 13.26
N THR A 40 5.14 -7.70 13.74
CA THR A 40 5.30 -7.98 15.16
C THR A 40 6.70 -7.51 15.55
N PRO A 41 6.85 -6.37 16.25
CA PRO A 41 8.16 -5.99 16.75
C PRO A 41 8.67 -7.11 17.65
N GLY A 42 9.93 -7.50 17.46
CA GLY A 42 10.62 -8.46 18.31
C GLY A 42 10.80 -7.88 19.71
N LEU A 43 9.74 -7.90 20.52
CA LEU A 43 9.74 -7.55 21.93
C LEU A 43 10.54 -8.63 22.68
N GLY A 44 11.87 -8.54 22.60
CA GLY A 44 12.85 -9.19 23.47
C GLY A 44 12.45 -10.56 24.01
N HIS A 45 12.86 -11.61 23.29
CA HIS A 45 12.92 -13.01 23.76
C HIS A 45 11.58 -13.61 24.18
N GLY A 46 10.89 -14.19 23.19
CA GLY A 46 10.02 -15.33 23.46
C GLY A 46 10.79 -16.39 24.26
N ARG A 47 10.05 -17.20 25.04
CA ARG A 47 10.49 -18.26 25.96
C ARG A 47 11.22 -19.41 25.24
N ILE A 48 12.20 -19.07 24.42
CA ILE A 48 13.00 -19.97 23.61
C ILE A 48 14.27 -20.22 24.39
N ASP A 49 14.52 -21.49 24.68
CA ASP A 49 15.74 -21.93 25.35
C ASP A 49 16.97 -21.45 24.55
N PRO A 50 18.04 -20.96 25.21
CA PRO A 50 19.26 -20.53 24.53
C PRO A 50 19.86 -21.57 23.58
N SER A 51 19.65 -22.87 23.82
CA SER A 51 20.12 -23.96 22.94
C SER A 51 19.33 -24.11 21.64
N CYS A 52 18.09 -23.62 21.59
CA CYS A 52 17.23 -23.65 20.39
C CYS A 52 17.17 -22.30 19.67
N ARG A 53 17.92 -21.29 20.14
CA ARG A 53 17.99 -19.98 19.49
C ARG A 53 18.70 -20.10 18.15
N GLY A 54 17.99 -19.81 17.06
CA GLY A 54 18.53 -19.84 15.70
C GLY A 54 18.47 -21.21 15.03
N PHE A 55 17.66 -22.14 15.55
CA PHE A 55 17.30 -23.34 14.80
C PHE A 55 16.44 -22.93 13.60
N GLU A 56 17.03 -22.98 12.41
CA GLU A 56 16.33 -22.88 11.14
C GLU A 56 16.39 -24.26 10.48
N GLU A 57 15.24 -24.77 10.06
CA GLU A 57 15.18 -25.99 9.26
C GLU A 57 15.93 -25.72 7.94
N ARG A 58 16.84 -26.63 7.55
CA ARG A 58 17.65 -26.43 6.35
C ARG A 58 16.72 -26.30 5.16
N SER A 59 16.86 -25.24 4.37
CA SER A 59 16.11 -25.00 3.12
C SER A 59 16.19 -26.13 2.06
N ARG A 60 17.03 -27.15 2.31
CA ARG A 60 17.13 -28.39 1.53
C ARG A 60 16.04 -29.42 1.84
N ASP A 61 15.40 -29.34 3.00
CA ASP A 61 14.37 -30.27 3.45
C ASP A 61 12.95 -29.81 3.05
N LEU A 62 12.84 -28.58 2.52
CA LEU A 62 11.60 -28.03 1.97
C LEU A 62 11.28 -28.66 0.61
N SER A 63 10.03 -29.08 0.47
CA SER A 63 9.44 -29.50 -0.80
C SER A 63 9.46 -28.36 -1.84
N ALA A 64 9.25 -28.71 -3.11
CA ALA A 64 9.18 -27.72 -4.18
C ALA A 64 8.06 -26.68 -3.93
N ASP A 65 6.93 -27.14 -3.40
CA ASP A 65 5.77 -26.31 -3.10
C ASP A 65 6.06 -25.33 -1.96
N GLU A 66 6.66 -25.79 -0.86
CA GLU A 66 7.04 -24.93 0.27
C GLU A 66 8.09 -23.87 -0.14
N ARG A 67 9.01 -24.22 -1.02
CA ARG A 67 10.00 -23.28 -1.56
C ARG A 67 9.34 -22.22 -2.45
N ALA A 68 8.33 -22.59 -3.23
CA ALA A 68 7.56 -21.65 -4.04
C ALA A 68 6.77 -20.67 -3.15
N GLU A 69 6.08 -21.18 -2.12
CA GLU A 69 5.35 -20.35 -1.16
C GLU A 69 6.28 -19.38 -0.38
N GLU A 70 7.48 -19.83 0.00
CA GLU A 70 8.46 -18.95 0.64
C GLU A 70 8.97 -17.86 -0.31
N ALA A 71 9.19 -18.20 -1.59
CA ALA A 71 9.58 -17.23 -2.62
C ALA A 71 8.48 -16.18 -2.83
N ASP A 72 7.21 -16.59 -2.90
CA ASP A 72 6.07 -15.70 -3.04
C ASP A 72 5.91 -14.76 -1.83
N ARG A 73 6.06 -15.29 -0.60
CA ARG A 73 6.06 -14.47 0.62
C ARG A 73 7.19 -13.44 0.61
N LYS A 74 8.40 -13.84 0.20
CA LYS A 74 9.54 -12.92 0.07
C LYS A 74 9.29 -11.85 -1.01
N ALA A 75 8.69 -12.22 -2.14
CA ALA A 75 8.34 -11.29 -3.21
C ALA A 75 7.24 -10.29 -2.77
N ALA A 76 6.22 -10.76 -2.06
CA ALA A 76 5.18 -9.90 -1.48
C ALA A 76 5.76 -8.93 -0.46
N ARG A 77 6.66 -9.40 0.41
CA ARG A 77 7.36 -8.55 1.38
C ARG A 77 8.18 -7.45 0.68
N ARG A 78 8.99 -7.79 -0.32
CA ARG A 78 9.77 -6.80 -1.09
C ARG A 78 8.87 -5.76 -1.77
N ARG A 79 7.72 -6.18 -2.31
CA ARG A 79 6.73 -5.25 -2.88
C ARG A 79 6.16 -4.31 -1.82
N ALA A 80 5.79 -4.83 -0.65
CA ALA A 80 5.29 -4.01 0.45
C ALA A 80 6.34 -2.99 0.94
N GLU A 81 7.61 -3.39 1.05
CA GLU A 81 8.73 -2.48 1.39
C GLU A 81 8.90 -1.35 0.36
N GLN A 82 8.70 -1.62 -0.93
CA GLN A 82 8.74 -0.57 -1.96
C GLN A 82 7.55 0.39 -1.89
N VAL A 83 6.37 -0.11 -1.56
CA VAL A 83 5.18 0.72 -1.32
C VAL A 83 5.40 1.59 -0.08
N ASP A 84 5.99 1.04 0.98
CA ASP A 84 6.33 1.74 2.22
C ASP A 84 7.22 2.96 1.96
N MET A 85 8.30 2.78 1.19
CA MET A 85 9.16 3.89 0.75
C MET A 85 8.41 4.97 -0.04
N CYS A 86 7.39 4.59 -0.83
CA CYS A 86 6.56 5.57 -1.55
C CYS A 86 5.61 6.30 -0.61
N VAL A 87 5.03 5.60 0.37
CA VAL A 87 4.13 6.19 1.36
C VAL A 87 4.89 7.15 2.28
N ASP A 88 6.13 6.82 2.66
CA ASP A 88 6.98 7.69 3.47
C ASP A 88 7.36 9.00 2.77
N GLY A 89 7.40 9.00 1.43
CA GLY A 89 7.61 10.21 0.63
C GLY A 89 6.40 11.15 0.54
N LEU A 90 5.23 10.75 1.05
CA LEU A 90 4.01 11.57 1.05
C LEU A 90 3.98 12.58 2.20
N GLN A 91 3.16 13.62 2.05
CA GLN A 91 2.89 14.55 3.15
C GLN A 91 2.18 13.82 4.30
N TRP A 92 2.40 14.27 5.54
CA TRP A 92 1.85 13.58 6.72
C TRP A 92 0.32 13.49 6.70
N GLN A 93 -0.37 14.49 6.13
CA GLN A 93 -1.83 14.47 5.97
C GLN A 93 -2.30 13.38 4.99
N GLU A 94 -1.56 13.19 3.89
CA GLU A 94 -1.83 12.17 2.87
C GLU A 94 -1.60 10.76 3.45
N ARG A 95 -0.51 10.59 4.22
CA ARG A 95 -0.23 9.34 4.96
C ARG A 95 -1.32 9.01 5.96
N ALA A 96 -1.75 10.00 6.75
CA ALA A 96 -2.84 9.83 7.71
C ALA A 96 -4.17 9.47 7.01
N ALA A 97 -4.44 10.07 5.84
CA ALA A 97 -5.63 9.76 5.05
C ALA A 97 -5.63 8.30 4.54
N ILE A 98 -4.50 7.81 4.01
CA ILE A 98 -4.33 6.41 3.60
C ILE A 98 -4.56 5.46 4.78
N GLN A 99 -3.87 5.70 5.90
CA GLN A 99 -3.97 4.88 7.11
C GLN A 99 -5.41 4.83 7.64
N ARG A 100 -6.09 5.98 7.69
CA ARG A 100 -7.48 6.08 8.10
C ARG A 100 -8.40 5.31 7.16
N HIS A 101 -8.23 5.46 5.85
CA HIS A 101 -9.05 4.77 4.85
C HIS A 101 -8.91 3.24 4.98
N MET A 102 -7.68 2.74 5.09
CA MET A 102 -7.42 1.31 5.22
C MET A 102 -7.98 0.74 6.52
N LYS A 103 -7.80 1.45 7.64
CA LYS A 103 -8.39 1.07 8.92
C LYS A 103 -9.92 1.04 8.87
N ALA A 104 -10.54 2.07 8.30
CA ALA A 104 -12.00 2.14 8.15
C ALA A 104 -12.53 0.99 7.30
N ARG A 105 -11.84 0.64 6.21
CA ARG A 105 -12.21 -0.48 5.34
C ARG A 105 -12.09 -1.83 6.06
N ARG A 106 -11.01 -2.07 6.83
CA ARG A 106 -10.83 -3.29 7.63
C ARG A 106 -11.91 -3.42 8.71
N VAL A 107 -12.17 -2.35 9.45
CA VAL A 107 -13.23 -2.29 10.46
C VAL A 107 -14.60 -2.54 9.85
N GLY A 108 -14.90 -1.91 8.70
CA GLY A 108 -16.15 -2.11 7.98
C GLY A 108 -16.33 -3.55 7.48
N ALA A 109 -15.26 -4.21 7.06
CA ALA A 109 -15.30 -5.63 6.69
C ALA A 109 -15.59 -6.52 7.90
N MET A 110 -14.98 -6.23 9.06
CA MET A 110 -15.17 -6.98 10.30
C MET A 110 -16.60 -6.83 10.85
N ASN A 111 -17.13 -5.60 10.86
CA ASN A 111 -18.52 -5.31 11.20
C ASN A 111 -19.49 -6.11 10.31
N ARG A 112 -19.27 -6.13 8.98
CA ARG A 112 -20.10 -6.91 8.05
C ARG A 112 -20.01 -8.42 8.29
N ALA A 113 -18.82 -8.94 8.58
CA ALA A 113 -18.62 -10.35 8.86
C ALA A 113 -19.31 -10.80 10.17
N CYS A 114 -19.40 -9.91 11.15
CA CYS A 114 -20.06 -10.16 12.43
C CYS A 114 -21.53 -9.71 12.46
N ASP A 115 -22.06 -9.21 11.33
CA ASP A 115 -23.38 -8.56 11.22
C ASP A 115 -23.69 -7.57 12.36
N ALA A 116 -22.67 -6.79 12.76
CA ALA A 116 -22.74 -5.92 13.91
C ALA A 116 -21.98 -4.61 13.67
N MET A 117 -22.38 -3.53 14.33
CA MET A 117 -21.76 -2.20 14.20
C MET A 117 -20.90 -1.82 15.41
N VAL A 118 -20.21 -2.80 16.00
CA VAL A 118 -19.47 -2.65 17.26
C VAL A 118 -18.29 -1.70 17.11
N TRP A 119 -17.56 -1.79 16.01
CA TRP A 119 -16.36 -0.98 15.80
C TRP A 119 -16.70 0.23 14.93
N SER A 120 -16.84 1.39 15.57
CA SER A 120 -17.06 2.68 14.91
C SER A 120 -16.15 3.75 15.51
N CYS A 121 -15.95 4.86 14.77
CA CYS A 121 -15.24 6.02 15.29
C CYS A 121 -16.28 7.11 15.60
N PRO A 122 -16.60 7.38 16.89
CA PRO A 122 -17.60 8.39 17.26
C PRO A 122 -17.17 9.81 16.91
N ARG A 123 -15.86 10.06 16.84
CA ARG A 123 -15.25 11.33 16.45
C ARG A 123 -15.12 11.42 14.93
N GLY A 124 -16.21 11.16 14.21
CA GLY A 124 -16.26 11.21 12.75
C GLY A 124 -15.87 12.59 12.21
N PHE A 125 -14.57 12.84 12.08
CA PHE A 125 -14.03 14.04 11.44
C PHE A 125 -14.48 14.05 9.98
N ASP A 126 -14.79 15.23 9.43
CA ASP A 126 -15.45 15.44 8.14
C ASP A 126 -15.02 14.40 7.07
N GLN A 127 -15.99 13.60 6.64
CA GLN A 127 -15.79 12.48 5.74
C GLN A 127 -15.50 12.93 4.30
N ALA A 128 -15.99 14.12 3.92
CA ALA A 128 -15.74 14.71 2.61
C ALA A 128 -14.26 15.13 2.48
N ASP A 129 -13.74 15.82 3.49
CA ASP A 129 -12.32 16.21 3.55
C ASP A 129 -11.39 15.00 3.56
N ALA A 130 -11.76 13.96 4.30
CA ALA A 130 -10.98 12.72 4.35
C ALA A 130 -10.91 12.02 2.98
N HIS A 131 -12.01 12.00 2.23
CA HIS A 131 -12.02 11.41 0.89
C HIS A 131 -11.20 12.24 -0.10
N ALA A 132 -11.32 13.56 -0.08
CA ALA A 132 -10.55 14.45 -0.93
C ALA A 132 -9.04 14.31 -0.69
N LEU A 133 -8.62 14.25 0.58
CA LEU A 133 -7.22 13.99 0.96
C LEU A 133 -6.73 12.61 0.50
N TYR A 134 -7.58 11.59 0.57
CA TYR A 134 -7.24 10.25 0.08
C TYR A 134 -7.06 10.22 -1.44
N GLN A 135 -7.93 10.88 -2.20
CA GLN A 135 -7.78 10.98 -3.65
C GLN A 135 -6.54 11.78 -4.04
N ARG A 136 -6.23 12.85 -3.31
CA ARG A 136 -4.97 13.59 -3.46
C ARG A 136 -3.77 12.67 -3.19
N ALA A 137 -3.80 11.89 -2.12
CA ALA A 137 -2.73 10.95 -1.79
C ALA A 137 -2.50 9.93 -2.92
N LYS A 138 -3.56 9.38 -3.54
CA LYS A 138 -3.42 8.48 -4.70
C LYS A 138 -2.74 9.15 -5.89
N ARG A 139 -3.11 10.41 -6.20
CA ARG A 139 -2.48 11.17 -7.29
C ARG A 139 -0.99 11.42 -7.01
N SER A 140 -0.64 11.73 -5.77
CA SER A 140 0.75 11.88 -5.33
C SER A 140 1.54 10.57 -5.40
N LEU A 141 0.90 9.43 -5.06
CA LEU A 141 1.51 8.10 -5.03
C LEU A 141 1.74 7.50 -6.42
N LEU A 142 0.82 7.74 -7.36
CA LEU A 142 0.86 7.21 -8.74
C LEU A 142 2.22 7.38 -9.45
N PRO A 143 2.83 8.59 -9.55
CA PRO A 143 4.11 8.76 -10.23
C PRO A 143 5.28 8.08 -9.49
N MET A 144 5.18 7.86 -8.17
CA MET A 144 6.20 7.13 -7.42
C MET A 144 6.15 5.63 -7.70
N LEU A 145 4.94 5.07 -7.76
CA LEU A 145 4.74 3.65 -8.06
C LEU A 145 5.05 3.30 -9.53
N LYS A 146 4.70 4.19 -10.47
CA LYS A 146 5.07 4.04 -11.89
C LYS A 146 6.58 3.99 -12.09
N ARG A 147 7.33 4.89 -11.44
CA ARG A 147 8.81 4.91 -11.50
C ARG A 147 9.46 3.63 -10.98
N ARG A 148 8.78 2.90 -10.09
CA ARG A 148 9.26 1.63 -9.52
C ARG A 148 8.73 0.40 -10.26
N GLY A 149 7.93 0.57 -11.32
CA GLY A 149 7.36 -0.53 -12.09
C GLY A 149 6.32 -1.36 -11.32
N LEU A 150 5.69 -0.79 -10.28
CA LEU A 150 4.70 -1.50 -9.46
C LEU A 150 3.27 -1.45 -10.03
N ILE A 151 3.03 -0.57 -10.98
CA ILE A 151 1.76 -0.39 -11.68
C ILE A 151 2.02 -0.64 -13.15
N GLU A 152 1.26 -1.54 -13.74
CA GLU A 152 1.29 -1.74 -15.19
C GLU A 152 0.58 -0.57 -15.84
N MET A 153 1.27 0.12 -16.74
CA MET A 153 0.60 1.02 -17.68
C MET A 153 -0.34 0.14 -18.49
N GLY A 154 -1.65 0.39 -18.36
CA GLY A 154 -2.68 -0.37 -19.07
C GLY A 154 -2.22 -0.65 -20.49
N ALA A 155 -2.14 -1.94 -20.81
CA ALA A 155 -1.63 -2.46 -22.06
C ALA A 155 -2.04 -1.55 -23.23
N GLN A 156 -1.06 -0.81 -23.76
CA GLN A 156 -1.20 -0.22 -25.06
C GLN A 156 -1.04 -1.40 -26.02
N ALA A 157 -2.18 -1.91 -26.49
CA ALA A 157 -2.23 -2.92 -27.54
C ALA A 157 -1.38 -2.43 -28.72
N ALA A 158 -0.29 -3.13 -28.97
CA ALA A 158 0.57 -3.00 -30.14
C ALA A 158 0.67 -4.39 -30.79
#